data_AF-A0A9D7LCM2-F1
#
_entry.id   AF-A0A9D7LCM2-F1
#
_cell.length_a   1.000
_cell.length_b   1.000
_cell.length_c   1.000
_cell.angle_alpha   90.00
_cell.angle_beta   90.00
_cell.angle_gamma   90.00
#
_symmetry.space_group_name_H-M   'P 1'
#
loop_
_entity.id
_entity.type
_entity.pdbx_description
1 polymer ?
#
loop_
_entity_poly.entity_id
_entity_poly.type
_entity_poly.pdbx_seq_one_letter_code
_entity_poly.pdbx_strand_id
1 'polypeptide(L)'
;MDATDDSRVKFGFNSQDVIKEALRLSPKVLLSFSCGKDSIGAYLAIRDAGFEDIVGYYMMQVPGNLSFIEESLDYYERTLFGGRRIIRVPHPFIARAMQRAVLQPPERLDLIKEMDFESFTAQDLSASIADWLGWPETTLTAVGVRATDSQNRYSMFKKRGMGVAVNQSNGKFYPVFDWNKDKLLTEINKAGVKLPVDYRLFGKTFDGLDLRFIAPLKKHFPADYEKLRFWWPMIDVELFRYEHRQEA
;
A
#
# COMPACT_ATOMS: atom_id res chain seq x y z
N MET A 1 23.25 20.38 -5.95
CA MET A 1 21.89 20.97 -5.93
C MET A 1 20.98 19.97 -5.27
N ASP A 2 20.49 20.30 -4.08
CA ASP A 2 19.64 19.41 -3.30
C ASP A 2 18.27 19.28 -4.00
N ALA A 3 17.77 18.06 -4.17
CA ALA A 3 16.53 17.79 -4.92
C ALA A 3 15.28 18.45 -4.30
N THR A 4 15.42 19.00 -3.10
CA THR A 4 14.42 19.76 -2.33
C THR A 4 14.19 21.19 -2.84
N ASP A 5 15.16 21.78 -3.54
CA ASP A 5 15.08 23.17 -4.03
C ASP A 5 14.27 23.25 -5.35
N ASP A 6 14.38 22.20 -6.18
CA ASP A 6 13.68 22.10 -7.47
C ASP A 6 12.16 21.85 -7.33
N SER A 7 11.71 21.21 -6.24
CA SER A 7 10.28 20.93 -6.04
C SER A 7 9.46 22.16 -5.65
N ARG A 8 9.99 23.05 -4.82
CA ARG A 8 9.33 24.33 -4.49
C ARG A 8 9.17 25.19 -5.74
N VAL A 9 10.14 25.18 -6.64
CA VAL A 9 10.04 25.85 -7.95
C VAL A 9 8.94 25.23 -8.81
N LYS A 10 8.80 23.90 -8.82
CA LYS A 10 7.84 23.17 -9.67
C LYS A 10 6.39 23.21 -9.18
N PHE A 11 6.19 23.10 -7.87
CA PHE A 11 4.86 22.90 -7.25
C PHE A 11 4.44 24.04 -6.32
N GLY A 12 5.36 24.92 -5.91
CA GLY A 12 5.11 25.96 -4.90
C GLY A 12 5.24 25.47 -3.44
N PHE A 13 5.48 24.17 -3.23
CA PHE A 13 5.70 23.53 -1.93
C PHE A 13 6.48 22.22 -2.12
N ASN A 14 6.99 21.64 -1.04
CA ASN A 14 7.74 20.38 -1.07
C ASN A 14 7.24 19.39 -0.01
N SER A 15 7.80 18.18 0.01
CA SER A 15 7.39 17.14 0.97
C SER A 15 7.54 17.56 2.44
N GLN A 16 8.52 18.40 2.78
CA GLN A 16 8.69 18.89 4.16
C GLN A 16 7.55 19.84 4.55
N ASP A 17 7.09 20.67 3.61
CA ASP A 17 5.94 21.55 3.84
C ASP A 17 4.66 20.72 4.07
N VAL A 18 4.46 19.63 3.32
CA VAL A 18 3.33 18.69 3.49
C VAL A 18 3.36 18.02 4.86
N ILE A 19 4.53 17.52 5.27
CA ILE A 19 4.70 16.82 6.55
C ILE A 19 4.45 17.76 7.73
N LYS A 20 4.96 19.00 7.66
CA LYS A 20 4.74 20.02 8.70
C LYS A 20 3.25 20.36 8.85
N GLU A 21 2.54 20.50 7.74
CA GLU A 21 1.11 20.79 7.79
C GLU A 21 0.32 19.59 8.33
N ALA A 22 0.67 18.35 7.98
CA ALA A 22 0.07 17.16 8.57
C ALA A 22 0.30 17.07 10.08
N LEU A 23 1.53 17.35 10.55
CA LEU A 23 1.89 17.36 11.97
C LEU A 23 1.12 18.44 12.76
N ARG A 24 0.88 19.61 12.14
CA ARG A 24 0.07 20.69 12.74
C ARG A 24 -1.38 20.27 12.98
N LEU A 25 -1.91 19.37 12.16
CA LEU A 25 -3.29 18.89 12.24
C LEU A 25 -3.48 17.73 13.22
N SER A 26 -2.49 16.83 13.28
CA SER A 26 -2.48 15.73 14.24
C SER A 26 -1.07 15.33 14.64
N PRO A 27 -0.77 15.20 15.93
CA PRO A 27 0.52 14.67 16.39
C PRO A 27 0.65 13.16 16.18
N LYS A 28 -0.46 12.46 15.91
CA LYS A 28 -0.49 11.00 15.66
C LYS A 28 -0.88 10.73 14.22
N VAL A 29 -0.23 9.74 13.62
CA VAL A 29 -0.36 9.48 12.19
C VAL A 29 -0.43 8.00 11.87
N LEU A 30 -1.38 7.64 11.00
CA LEU A 30 -1.41 6.32 10.40
C LEU A 30 -0.50 6.28 9.17
N LEU A 31 0.05 5.13 8.86
CA LEU A 31 0.80 4.91 7.63
C LEU A 31 0.19 3.74 6.87
N SER A 32 -0.30 4.02 5.65
CA SER A 32 -0.70 2.95 4.73
C SER A 32 0.57 2.29 4.18
N PHE A 33 0.94 1.17 4.76
CA PHE A 33 2.22 0.51 4.54
C PHE A 33 2.04 -0.72 3.66
N SER A 34 2.25 -0.58 2.35
CA SER A 34 2.09 -1.68 1.38
C SER A 34 3.33 -2.58 1.22
N CYS A 35 4.35 -2.38 2.05
CA CYS A 35 5.71 -2.93 1.89
C CYS A 35 6.45 -2.47 0.63
N GLY A 36 5.86 -1.56 -0.17
CA GLY A 36 6.50 -1.02 -1.37
C GLY A 36 7.54 0.03 -1.02
N LYS A 37 8.54 0.20 -1.89
CA LYS A 37 9.59 1.23 -1.78
C LYS A 37 9.02 2.62 -1.46
N ASP A 38 7.88 2.99 -2.04
CA ASP A 38 7.26 4.30 -1.83
C ASP A 38 6.63 4.41 -0.43
N SER A 39 6.05 3.34 0.11
CA SER A 39 5.54 3.30 1.49
C SER A 39 6.67 3.23 2.53
N ILE A 40 7.79 2.59 2.19
CA ILE A 40 9.03 2.64 2.98
C ILE A 40 9.58 4.07 2.99
N GLY A 41 9.67 4.71 1.82
CA GLY A 41 10.05 6.12 1.72
C GLY A 41 9.13 7.04 2.52
N ALA A 42 7.82 6.80 2.48
CA ALA A 42 6.86 7.54 3.29
C ALA A 42 7.16 7.41 4.78
N TYR A 43 7.42 6.20 5.29
CA TYR A 43 7.87 5.98 6.67
C TYR A 43 9.15 6.78 6.98
N LEU A 44 10.17 6.64 6.14
CA LEU A 44 11.47 7.32 6.32
C LEU A 44 11.33 8.84 6.33
N ALA A 45 10.40 9.39 5.55
CA ALA A 45 10.14 10.82 5.50
C ALA A 45 9.48 11.35 6.79
N ILE A 46 8.62 10.55 7.44
CA ILE A 46 7.85 10.99 8.62
C ILE A 46 8.45 10.56 9.96
N ARG A 47 9.31 9.54 10.01
CA ARG A 47 9.78 8.94 11.27
C ARG A 47 10.50 9.93 12.20
N ASP A 48 11.19 10.91 11.63
CA ASP A 48 11.98 11.91 12.35
C ASP A 48 11.30 13.30 12.32
N ALA A 49 10.04 13.38 11.87
CA ALA A 49 9.34 14.64 11.65
C ALA A 49 8.72 15.24 12.92
N GLY A 50 8.71 14.51 14.05
CA GLY A 50 8.16 14.97 15.33
C GLY A 50 6.72 14.53 15.61
N PHE A 51 6.18 13.55 14.87
CA PHE A 51 4.95 12.87 15.27
C PHE A 51 5.18 12.13 16.60
N GLU A 52 4.20 12.21 17.50
CA GLU A 52 4.21 11.48 18.78
C GLU A 52 4.09 9.97 18.58
N ASP A 53 3.31 9.54 17.59
CA ASP A 53 3.13 8.13 17.28
C ASP A 53 2.84 7.90 15.79
N ILE A 54 3.45 6.85 15.24
CA ILE A 54 3.32 6.41 13.85
C ILE A 54 2.88 4.95 13.85
N VAL A 55 1.64 4.69 13.41
CA VAL A 55 1.11 3.33 13.32
C VAL A 55 0.94 2.90 11.88
N GLY A 56 1.71 1.89 11.47
CA GLY A 56 1.56 1.26 10.16
C GLY A 56 0.37 0.32 10.12
N TYR A 57 -0.33 0.28 8.99
CA TYR A 57 -1.26 -0.78 8.65
C TYR A 57 -1.04 -1.31 7.23
N TYR A 58 -1.22 -2.62 7.07
CA TYR A 58 -1.11 -3.37 5.83
C TYR A 58 -2.49 -3.92 5.44
N MET A 59 -2.85 -3.74 4.18
CA MET A 59 -4.11 -4.25 3.62
C MET A 59 -3.87 -5.61 2.96
N MET A 60 -4.24 -6.70 3.63
CA MET A 60 -4.05 -8.07 3.14
C MET A 60 -5.00 -8.41 1.99
N GLN A 61 -4.47 -9.11 0.98
CA GLN A 61 -5.22 -9.46 -0.24
C GLN A 61 -6.09 -10.71 -0.08
N VAL A 62 -5.82 -11.51 0.94
CA VAL A 62 -6.63 -12.66 1.36
C VAL A 62 -6.63 -12.76 2.88
N PRO A 63 -7.73 -13.26 3.50
CA PRO A 63 -7.73 -13.58 4.92
C PRO A 63 -6.60 -14.55 5.32
N GLY A 64 -5.97 -14.27 6.45
CA GLY A 64 -4.79 -15.01 6.93
C GLY A 64 -3.46 -14.65 6.24
N ASN A 65 -3.50 -13.69 5.30
CA ASN A 65 -2.38 -13.16 4.51
C ASN A 65 -1.50 -14.24 3.83
N LEU A 66 -0.51 -13.82 3.04
CA LEU A 66 0.46 -14.73 2.43
C LEU A 66 1.76 -14.74 3.25
N SER A 67 2.37 -15.91 3.43
CA SER A 67 3.53 -16.11 4.31
C SER A 67 4.74 -15.27 3.90
N PHE A 68 5.01 -15.12 2.59
CA PHE A 68 6.11 -14.26 2.11
C PHE A 68 5.88 -12.77 2.43
N ILE A 69 4.61 -12.36 2.52
CA ILE A 69 4.22 -11.00 2.91
C ILE A 69 4.38 -10.83 4.41
N GLU A 70 3.94 -11.81 5.21
CA GLU A 70 4.16 -11.80 6.66
C GLU A 70 5.64 -11.75 7.02
N GLU A 71 6.51 -12.52 6.33
CA GLU A 71 7.96 -12.44 6.54
C GLU A 71 8.51 -11.03 6.26
N SER A 72 7.99 -10.36 5.23
CA SER A 72 8.36 -8.98 4.90
C SER A 72 7.86 -8.00 5.97
N LEU A 73 6.61 -8.14 6.41
CA LEU A 73 6.04 -7.30 7.46
C LEU A 73 6.83 -7.45 8.76
N ASP A 74 7.11 -8.69 9.19
CA ASP A 74 7.92 -9.01 10.37
C ASP A 74 9.31 -8.37 10.30
N TYR A 75 9.93 -8.36 9.12
CA TYR A 75 11.19 -7.64 8.90
C TYR A 75 11.04 -6.13 9.14
N TYR A 76 10.01 -5.49 8.57
CA TYR A 76 9.79 -4.05 8.74
C TYR A 76 9.38 -3.68 10.16
N GLU A 77 8.62 -4.53 10.85
CA GLU A 77 8.28 -4.32 12.26
C GLU A 77 9.55 -4.21 13.10
N ARG A 78 10.48 -5.16 12.94
CA ARG A 78 11.76 -5.16 13.66
C ARG A 78 12.68 -4.01 13.27
N THR A 79 12.72 -3.63 11.99
CA THR A 79 13.73 -2.69 11.48
C THR A 79 13.28 -1.24 11.37
N LEU A 80 11.98 -1.01 11.17
CA LEU A 80 11.39 0.32 11.04
C LEU A 80 10.55 0.65 12.27
N PHE A 81 9.65 -0.24 12.69
CA PHE A 81 8.66 0.09 13.73
C PHE A 81 9.08 -0.29 15.16
N GLY A 82 10.37 -0.50 15.42
CA GLY A 82 10.88 -0.81 16.77
C GLY A 82 10.30 -2.07 17.39
N GLY A 83 9.92 -3.04 16.57
CA GLY A 83 9.23 -4.28 16.97
C GLY A 83 7.72 -4.15 17.14
N ARG A 84 7.13 -2.95 16.94
CA ARG A 84 5.67 -2.78 16.97
C ARG A 84 5.03 -3.43 15.76
N ARG A 85 3.94 -4.15 16.01
CA ARG A 85 3.16 -4.81 14.95
C ARG A 85 2.53 -3.79 14.00
N ILE A 86 2.69 -4.00 12.70
CA ILE A 86 1.91 -3.33 11.65
C ILE A 86 0.50 -3.95 11.65
N ILE A 87 -0.55 -3.15 11.72
CA ILE A 87 -1.93 -3.68 11.78
C ILE A 87 -2.27 -4.37 10.46
N ARG A 88 -2.80 -5.61 10.46
CA ARG A 88 -3.31 -6.27 9.24
C ARG A 88 -4.82 -6.06 9.15
N VAL A 89 -5.30 -5.55 8.02
CA VAL A 89 -6.74 -5.37 7.72
C VAL A 89 -7.08 -5.90 6.33
N PRO A 90 -8.30 -6.40 6.07
CA PRO A 90 -8.67 -6.88 4.74
C PRO A 90 -8.64 -5.75 3.71
N HIS A 91 -8.03 -5.97 2.55
CA HIS A 91 -8.06 -4.98 1.49
C HIS A 91 -9.50 -4.79 0.98
N PRO A 92 -9.96 -3.53 0.75
CA PRO A 92 -11.28 -3.22 0.19
C PRO A 92 -11.63 -3.93 -1.14
N PHE A 93 -10.63 -4.46 -1.83
CA PHE A 93 -10.79 -5.24 -3.06
C PHE A 93 -11.50 -6.56 -2.79
N ILE A 94 -11.24 -7.21 -1.65
CA ILE A 94 -11.76 -8.55 -1.34
C ILE A 94 -13.29 -8.55 -1.38
N ALA A 95 -13.93 -7.68 -0.61
CA ALA A 95 -15.39 -7.58 -0.57
C ALA A 95 -15.96 -7.29 -1.97
N ARG A 96 -15.39 -6.31 -2.69
CA ARG A 96 -15.82 -5.94 -4.05
C ARG A 96 -15.64 -7.06 -5.07
N ALA A 97 -14.57 -7.83 -4.96
CA ALA A 97 -14.28 -8.96 -5.84
C ALA A 97 -15.21 -10.13 -5.57
N MET A 98 -15.51 -10.41 -4.30
CA MET A 98 -16.47 -11.45 -3.89
C MET A 98 -17.89 -11.11 -4.36
N GLN A 99 -18.37 -9.89 -4.11
CA GLN A 99 -19.69 -9.43 -4.61
C GLN A 99 -19.84 -9.57 -6.14
N ARG A 100 -18.72 -9.51 -6.88
CA ARG A 100 -18.69 -9.63 -8.34
C ARG A 100 -18.31 -11.03 -8.83
N ALA A 101 -18.19 -12.00 -7.93
CA ALA A 101 -17.77 -13.36 -8.21
C ALA A 101 -16.47 -13.46 -9.04
N VAL A 102 -15.52 -12.54 -8.80
CA VAL A 102 -14.24 -12.51 -9.53
C VAL A 102 -13.48 -13.80 -9.27
N LEU A 103 -13.15 -14.52 -10.34
CA LEU A 103 -12.44 -15.81 -10.30
C LEU A 103 -13.14 -16.86 -9.43
N GLN A 104 -14.47 -16.83 -9.37
CA GLN A 104 -15.28 -17.80 -8.64
C GLN A 104 -15.99 -18.76 -9.58
N PRO A 105 -16.02 -20.06 -9.25
CA PRO A 105 -16.77 -21.04 -10.02
C PRO A 105 -18.28 -20.94 -9.66
N PRO A 106 -19.19 -21.34 -10.57
CA PRO A 106 -20.64 -21.21 -10.38
C PRO A 106 -21.16 -21.82 -9.08
N GLU A 107 -20.55 -22.91 -8.62
CA GLU A 107 -20.96 -23.66 -7.43
C GLU A 107 -20.76 -22.86 -6.12
N ARG A 108 -19.99 -21.76 -6.15
CA ARG A 108 -19.79 -20.89 -4.98
C ARG A 108 -20.72 -19.68 -4.92
N LEU A 109 -21.51 -19.42 -5.96
CA LEU A 109 -22.27 -18.18 -6.08
C LEU A 109 -23.31 -18.01 -4.97
N ASP A 110 -24.03 -19.09 -4.62
CA ASP A 110 -25.04 -19.05 -3.55
C ASP A 110 -24.38 -18.77 -2.19
N LEU A 111 -23.28 -19.46 -1.88
CA LEU A 111 -22.51 -19.21 -0.65
C LEU A 111 -22.02 -17.76 -0.57
N ILE A 112 -21.43 -17.23 -1.64
CA ILE A 112 -20.93 -15.85 -1.67
C ILE A 112 -22.05 -14.84 -1.45
N LYS A 113 -23.24 -15.11 -2.00
CA LYS A 113 -24.42 -14.28 -1.82
C LYS A 113 -24.91 -14.33 -0.36
N GLU A 114 -24.89 -15.49 0.27
CA GLU A 114 -25.25 -15.67 1.69
C GLU A 114 -24.26 -15.00 2.65
N MET A 115 -22.98 -14.93 2.29
CA MET A 115 -21.94 -14.27 3.10
C MET A 115 -22.11 -12.76 3.22
N ASP A 116 -22.91 -12.14 2.34
CA ASP A 116 -23.28 -10.71 2.34
C ASP A 116 -22.09 -9.76 2.65
N PHE A 117 -21.04 -9.85 1.83
CA PHE A 117 -19.83 -9.06 2.04
C PHE A 117 -20.14 -7.56 2.05
N GLU A 118 -19.82 -6.87 3.14
CA GLU A 118 -19.97 -5.42 3.23
C GLU A 118 -18.88 -4.68 2.45
N SER A 119 -19.28 -3.64 1.69
CA SER A 119 -18.35 -2.77 0.99
C SER A 119 -17.83 -1.67 1.90
N PHE A 120 -16.51 -1.51 1.92
CA PHE A 120 -15.85 -0.41 2.62
C PHE A 120 -14.71 0.16 1.77
N THR A 121 -14.24 1.34 2.11
CA THR A 121 -13.14 2.03 1.45
C THR A 121 -11.87 1.98 2.30
N ALA A 122 -10.74 2.36 1.70
CA ALA A 122 -9.50 2.53 2.46
C ALA A 122 -9.60 3.69 3.48
N GLN A 123 -10.52 4.64 3.29
CA GLN A 123 -10.76 5.73 4.24
C GLN A 123 -11.52 5.22 5.46
N ASP A 124 -12.56 4.40 5.24
CA ASP A 124 -13.31 3.76 6.33
C ASP A 124 -12.37 2.93 7.20
N LEU A 125 -11.48 2.13 6.58
CA LEU A 125 -10.45 1.40 7.32
C LEU A 125 -9.56 2.29 8.18
N SER A 126 -9.01 3.37 7.61
CA SER A 126 -8.15 4.27 8.39
C SER A 126 -8.90 4.96 9.53
N ALA A 127 -10.17 5.33 9.31
CA ALA A 127 -11.01 5.92 10.34
C ALA A 127 -11.29 4.92 11.47
N SER A 128 -11.67 3.68 11.13
CA SER A 128 -11.89 2.61 12.11
C SER A 128 -10.63 2.24 12.89
N ILE A 129 -9.45 2.25 12.25
CA ILE A 129 -8.19 2.01 12.94
C ILE A 129 -7.88 3.17 13.91
N ALA A 130 -8.07 4.42 13.49
CA ALA A 130 -7.85 5.57 14.36
C ALA A 130 -8.79 5.54 15.58
N ASP A 131 -10.08 5.27 15.35
CA ASP A 131 -11.09 5.11 16.41
C ASP A 131 -10.72 3.97 17.37
N TRP A 132 -10.33 2.80 16.85
CA TRP A 132 -9.89 1.66 17.66
C TRP A 132 -8.66 1.97 18.52
N LEU A 133 -7.77 2.86 18.05
CA LEU A 133 -6.60 3.32 18.80
C LEU A 133 -6.94 4.47 19.79
N GLY A 134 -8.17 4.96 19.81
CA GLY A 134 -8.58 6.12 20.60
C GLY A 134 -7.95 7.43 20.11
N TRP A 135 -7.65 7.53 18.82
CA TRP A 135 -7.01 8.69 18.21
C TRP A 135 -8.05 9.69 17.68
N PRO A 136 -7.72 10.99 17.59
CA PRO A 136 -8.68 12.01 17.18
C PRO A 136 -9.10 11.86 15.71
N GLU A 137 -10.28 12.36 15.36
CA GLU A 137 -10.78 12.40 13.98
C GLU A 137 -9.86 13.20 13.02
N THR A 138 -9.02 14.08 13.56
CA THR A 138 -8.01 14.82 12.78
C THR A 138 -6.82 13.95 12.35
N THR A 139 -6.76 12.68 12.78
CA THR A 139 -5.72 11.74 12.39
C THR A 139 -5.66 11.60 10.87
N LEU A 140 -4.48 11.85 10.31
CA LEU A 140 -4.22 11.65 8.89
C LEU A 140 -3.49 10.34 8.65
N THR A 141 -3.65 9.83 7.43
CA THR A 141 -2.91 8.67 6.91
C THR A 141 -1.86 9.12 5.90
N ALA A 142 -0.59 8.82 6.20
CA ALA A 142 0.51 8.95 5.26
C ALA A 142 0.38 7.89 4.15
N VAL A 143 0.51 8.32 2.88
CA VAL A 143 0.45 7.43 1.72
C VAL A 143 1.67 7.65 0.80
N GLY A 144 2.39 6.56 0.51
CA GLY A 144 3.54 6.56 -0.39
C GLY A 144 3.16 6.70 -1.87
N VAL A 145 2.86 7.93 -2.31
CA VAL A 145 2.57 8.26 -3.71
C VAL A 145 3.48 9.40 -4.15
N ARG A 146 4.02 9.29 -5.36
CA ARG A 146 4.85 10.33 -5.98
C ARG A 146 4.10 10.99 -7.14
N ALA A 147 4.32 12.28 -7.32
CA ALA A 147 3.79 13.07 -8.43
C ALA A 147 4.21 12.49 -9.78
N THR A 148 5.43 11.94 -9.85
CA THR A 148 6.01 11.36 -11.07
C THR A 148 5.49 9.97 -11.40
N ASP A 149 4.65 9.35 -10.56
CA ASP A 149 4.08 8.04 -10.86
C ASP A 149 3.07 8.09 -12.03
N SER A 150 2.43 9.25 -12.27
CA SER A 150 1.58 9.45 -13.46
C SER A 150 1.37 10.92 -13.79
N GLN A 151 1.06 11.22 -15.06
CA GLN A 151 0.72 12.57 -15.51
C GLN A 151 -0.48 13.16 -14.74
N ASN A 152 -1.45 12.31 -14.38
CA ASN A 152 -2.61 12.69 -13.59
C ASN A 152 -2.21 13.11 -12.17
N ARG A 153 -1.34 12.33 -11.50
CA ARG A 153 -0.80 12.69 -10.17
C ARG A 153 0.01 13.97 -10.23
N TYR A 154 0.87 14.11 -11.22
CA TYR A 154 1.65 15.33 -11.40
C TYR A 154 0.75 16.57 -11.55
N SER A 155 -0.24 16.49 -12.44
CA SER A 155 -1.20 17.57 -12.66
C SER A 155 -2.05 17.86 -11.43
N MET A 156 -2.41 16.84 -10.66
CA MET A 156 -3.17 16.96 -9.42
C MET A 156 -2.40 17.82 -8.41
N PHE A 157 -1.15 17.48 -8.08
CA PHE A 157 -0.33 18.25 -7.15
C PHE A 157 -0.02 19.66 -7.68
N LYS A 158 0.30 19.79 -8.98
CA LYS A 158 0.65 21.08 -9.57
C LYS A 158 -0.52 22.06 -9.64
N LYS A 159 -1.73 21.60 -9.96
CA LYS A 159 -2.90 22.47 -10.11
C LYS A 159 -3.66 22.72 -8.82
N ARG A 160 -3.74 21.72 -7.93
CA ARG A 160 -4.54 21.78 -6.69
C ARG A 160 -3.73 22.11 -5.44
N GLY A 161 -2.39 22.07 -5.52
CA GLY A 161 -1.50 22.58 -4.49
C GLY A 161 -1.53 21.79 -3.17
N MET A 162 -1.22 22.48 -2.07
CA MET A 162 -1.13 21.89 -0.73
C MET A 162 -2.41 21.15 -0.29
N GLY A 163 -3.59 21.64 -0.65
CA GLY A 163 -4.86 21.05 -0.21
C GLY A 163 -5.12 19.64 -0.74
N VAL A 164 -4.51 19.25 -1.87
CA VAL A 164 -4.55 17.84 -2.32
C VAL A 164 -3.40 17.02 -1.73
N ALA A 165 -2.30 17.69 -1.35
CA ALA A 165 -1.16 17.04 -0.72
C ALA A 165 -1.42 16.69 0.76
N VAL A 166 -2.22 17.51 1.45
CA VAL A 166 -2.79 17.28 2.79
C VAL A 166 -4.30 17.38 2.68
N ASN A 167 -4.94 16.26 2.38
CA ASN A 167 -6.37 16.17 2.16
C ASN A 167 -7.08 15.73 3.44
N GLN A 168 -7.62 16.70 4.18
CA GLN A 168 -8.36 16.46 5.42
C GLN A 168 -9.69 15.73 5.19
N SER A 169 -10.41 16.02 4.09
CA SER A 169 -11.70 15.35 3.82
C SER A 169 -11.55 13.85 3.60
N ASN A 170 -10.41 13.43 3.05
CA ASN A 170 -10.10 12.03 2.80
C ASN A 170 -9.16 11.43 3.85
N GLY A 171 -8.81 12.19 4.90
CA GLY A 171 -7.92 11.79 5.98
C GLY A 171 -6.52 11.37 5.54
N LYS A 172 -5.93 11.99 4.50
CA LYS A 172 -4.68 11.52 3.87
C LYS A 172 -3.70 12.64 3.55
N PHE A 173 -2.41 12.31 3.57
CA PHE A 173 -1.36 13.16 3.03
C PHE A 173 -0.24 12.37 2.35
N TYR A 174 0.56 13.04 1.53
CA TYR A 174 1.56 12.41 0.66
C TYR A 174 2.99 12.90 0.98
N PRO A 175 3.67 12.30 1.97
CA PRO A 175 4.94 12.82 2.52
C PRO A 175 6.15 12.69 1.58
N VAL A 176 5.98 12.05 0.43
CA VAL A 176 7.06 11.83 -0.55
C VAL A 176 6.64 12.23 -1.96
N PHE A 177 5.61 13.08 -2.10
CA PHE A 177 5.01 13.37 -3.40
C PHE A 177 6.03 13.93 -4.41
N ASP A 178 6.99 14.72 -3.96
CA ASP A 178 8.01 15.33 -4.82
C ASP A 178 9.31 14.51 -4.92
N TRP A 179 9.39 13.34 -4.27
CA TRP A 179 10.57 12.49 -4.36
C TRP A 179 10.66 11.87 -5.76
N ASN A 180 11.86 11.90 -6.34
CA ASN A 180 12.17 11.11 -7.53
C ASN A 180 12.66 9.70 -7.12
N LYS A 181 12.89 8.83 -8.11
CA LYS A 181 13.35 7.45 -7.86
C LYS A 181 14.71 7.42 -7.15
N ASP A 182 15.63 8.29 -7.53
CA ASP A 182 17.00 8.28 -7.03
C ASP A 182 17.07 8.70 -5.56
N LYS A 183 16.35 9.77 -5.19
CA LYS A 183 16.20 10.18 -3.79
C LYS A 183 15.57 9.07 -2.97
N LEU A 184 14.49 8.46 -3.45
CA LEU A 184 13.81 7.38 -2.74
C LEU A 184 14.76 6.21 -2.46
N LEU A 185 15.49 5.73 -3.47
CA LEU A 185 16.44 4.64 -3.31
C LEU A 185 17.62 5.04 -2.43
N THR A 186 18.08 6.29 -2.53
CA THR A 186 19.15 6.82 -1.67
C THR A 186 18.74 6.80 -0.21
N GLU A 187 17.54 7.26 0.14
CA GLU A 187 17.05 7.27 1.52
C GLU A 187 16.83 5.84 2.06
N ILE A 188 16.31 4.93 1.24
CA ILE A 188 16.19 3.50 1.61
C ILE A 188 17.56 2.88 1.88
N ASN A 189 18.54 3.13 1.02
CA ASN A 189 19.90 2.62 1.16
C ASN A 189 20.60 3.20 2.40
N LYS A 190 20.47 4.51 2.64
CA LYS A 190 20.99 5.17 3.84
C LYS A 190 20.40 4.58 5.12
N ALA A 191 19.12 4.23 5.09
CA ALA A 191 18.46 3.58 6.22
C ALA A 191 18.89 2.10 6.41
N GLY A 192 19.62 1.50 5.47
CA GLY A 192 20.02 0.10 5.51
C GLY A 192 18.85 -0.88 5.37
N VAL A 193 17.73 -0.43 4.79
CA VAL A 193 16.49 -1.19 4.71
C VAL A 193 16.44 -1.98 3.40
N LYS A 194 16.09 -3.25 3.48
CA LYS A 194 15.91 -4.13 2.32
C LYS A 194 14.52 -3.95 1.73
N LEU A 195 14.42 -4.07 0.40
CA LEU A 195 13.13 -4.22 -0.28
C LEU A 195 12.58 -5.64 -0.08
N PRO A 196 11.25 -5.85 -0.12
CA PRO A 196 10.67 -7.16 0.10
C PRO A 196 10.98 -8.09 -1.08
N VAL A 197 10.81 -9.40 -0.87
CA VAL A 197 11.09 -10.44 -1.87
C VAL A 197 10.28 -10.23 -3.17
N ASP A 198 9.12 -9.58 -3.08
CA ASP A 198 8.26 -9.18 -4.19
C ASP A 198 9.03 -8.53 -5.35
N TYR A 199 10.00 -7.65 -5.07
CA TYR A 199 10.75 -6.96 -6.12
C TYR A 199 11.62 -7.92 -6.94
N ARG A 200 12.09 -9.02 -6.34
CA ARG A 200 12.82 -10.07 -7.04
C ARG A 200 11.90 -10.95 -7.87
N LEU A 201 10.68 -11.21 -7.37
CA LEU A 201 9.72 -12.10 -8.02
C LEU A 201 8.95 -11.40 -9.15
N PHE A 202 8.54 -10.15 -8.94
CA PHE A 202 7.57 -9.45 -9.77
C PHE A 202 8.07 -8.09 -10.28
N GLY A 203 9.20 -7.59 -9.78
CA GLY A 203 9.70 -6.23 -10.06
C GLY A 203 8.96 -5.11 -9.31
N LYS A 204 7.96 -5.47 -8.49
CA LYS A 204 7.07 -4.60 -7.71
C LYS A 204 6.43 -5.40 -6.59
N THR A 205 5.76 -4.73 -5.66
CA THR A 205 4.93 -5.39 -4.64
C THR A 205 3.81 -6.20 -5.27
N PHE A 206 3.44 -7.31 -4.63
CA PHE A 206 2.29 -8.13 -5.00
C PHE A 206 1.00 -7.29 -4.98
N ASP A 207 0.36 -7.14 -6.13
CA ASP A 207 -0.83 -6.28 -6.26
C ASP A 207 -1.90 -6.81 -7.23
N GLY A 208 -1.78 -8.06 -7.67
CA GLY A 208 -2.68 -8.60 -8.70
C GLY A 208 -2.80 -10.11 -8.68
N LEU A 209 -3.85 -10.58 -9.34
CA LEU A 209 -4.15 -12.00 -9.56
C LEU A 209 -3.85 -12.43 -11.01
N ASP A 210 -3.12 -11.62 -11.77
CA ASP A 210 -2.73 -11.93 -13.15
C ASP A 210 -1.45 -12.77 -13.21
N LEU A 211 -1.20 -13.36 -14.37
CA LEU A 211 -0.08 -14.27 -14.62
C LEU A 211 1.28 -13.80 -14.08
N ARG A 212 1.58 -12.49 -14.11
CA ARG A 212 2.88 -11.94 -13.64
C ARG A 212 3.13 -12.23 -12.16
N PHE A 213 2.06 -12.37 -11.38
CA PHE A 213 2.13 -12.71 -9.96
C PHE A 213 1.92 -14.20 -9.74
N ILE A 214 0.97 -14.80 -10.47
CA ILE A 214 0.52 -16.16 -10.21
C ILE A 214 1.58 -17.20 -10.59
N ALA A 215 2.25 -17.02 -11.73
CA ALA A 215 3.28 -17.98 -12.15
C ALA A 215 4.48 -18.01 -11.19
N PRO A 216 5.11 -16.88 -10.78
CA PRO A 216 6.18 -16.93 -9.80
C PRO A 216 5.69 -17.38 -8.41
N LEU A 217 4.49 -16.99 -7.99
CA LEU A 217 3.95 -17.41 -6.69
C LEU A 217 3.78 -18.94 -6.63
N LYS A 218 3.19 -19.56 -7.66
CA LYS A 218 3.05 -21.01 -7.74
C LYS A 218 4.40 -21.74 -7.69
N LYS A 219 5.41 -21.17 -8.37
CA LYS A 219 6.76 -21.76 -8.45
C LYS A 219 7.54 -21.63 -7.14
N HIS A 220 7.49 -20.48 -6.49
CA HIS A 220 8.38 -20.14 -5.36
C HIS A 220 7.70 -20.25 -3.99
N PHE A 221 6.39 -20.10 -3.92
CA PHE A 221 5.59 -20.15 -2.69
C PHE A 221 4.30 -20.97 -2.91
N PRO A 222 4.40 -22.28 -3.20
CA PRO A 222 3.25 -23.10 -3.57
C PRO A 222 2.16 -23.14 -2.49
N ALA A 223 2.53 -23.09 -1.20
CA ALA A 223 1.56 -23.04 -0.11
C ALA A 223 0.76 -21.73 -0.08
N ASP A 224 1.40 -20.59 -0.37
CA ASP A 224 0.72 -19.30 -0.50
C ASP A 224 -0.15 -19.25 -1.75
N TYR A 225 0.31 -19.87 -2.85
CA TYR A 225 -0.51 -20.05 -4.04
C TYR A 225 -1.76 -20.88 -3.74
N GLU A 226 -1.67 -21.98 -2.99
CA GLU A 226 -2.86 -22.77 -2.61
C GLU A 226 -3.82 -21.99 -1.70
N LYS A 227 -3.29 -21.18 -0.77
CA LYS A 227 -4.11 -20.26 0.02
C LYS A 227 -4.82 -19.24 -0.89
N LEU A 228 -4.11 -18.69 -1.88
CA LEU A 228 -4.68 -17.76 -2.84
C LEU A 228 -5.75 -18.42 -3.71
N ARG A 229 -5.49 -19.64 -4.20
CA ARG A 229 -6.41 -20.47 -4.98
C ARG A 229 -7.65 -20.88 -4.18
N PHE A 230 -7.54 -21.08 -2.86
CA PHE A 230 -8.71 -21.30 -2.01
C PHE A 230 -9.68 -20.12 -2.08
N TRP A 231 -9.19 -18.88 -2.02
CA TRP A 231 -10.00 -17.68 -2.11
C TRP A 231 -10.42 -17.33 -3.53
N TRP A 232 -9.60 -17.67 -4.54
CA TRP A 232 -9.83 -17.38 -5.96
C TRP A 232 -9.70 -18.68 -6.80
N PRO A 233 -10.68 -19.59 -6.79
CA PRO A 233 -10.50 -20.93 -7.37
C PRO A 233 -10.19 -20.96 -8.86
N MET A 234 -10.63 -19.94 -9.61
CA MET A 234 -10.37 -19.85 -11.05
C MET A 234 -9.05 -19.16 -11.40
N ILE A 235 -8.17 -18.90 -10.44
CA ILE A 235 -6.89 -18.22 -10.68
C ILE A 235 -5.99 -18.97 -11.69
N ASP A 236 -6.18 -20.29 -11.81
CA ASP A 236 -5.46 -21.16 -12.74
C ASP A 236 -5.79 -20.87 -14.21
N VAL A 237 -6.91 -20.20 -14.48
CA VAL A 237 -7.26 -19.76 -15.84
C VAL A 237 -6.18 -18.84 -16.42
N GLU A 238 -5.49 -18.08 -15.57
CA GLU A 238 -4.38 -17.22 -16.02
C GLU A 238 -3.18 -18.03 -16.54
N LEU A 239 -2.88 -19.17 -15.91
CA LEU A 239 -1.84 -20.11 -16.36
C LEU A 239 -2.28 -20.82 -17.64
N PHE A 240 -3.51 -21.34 -17.67
CA PHE A 240 -4.06 -22.02 -18.83
C PHE A 240 -4.03 -21.14 -20.09
N ARG A 241 -4.46 -19.87 -19.96
CA ARG A 241 -4.45 -18.88 -21.05
C ARG A 241 -3.05 -18.56 -21.57
N TYR A 242 -2.03 -18.71 -20.75
CA TYR A 242 -0.65 -18.48 -21.17
C TYR A 242 -0.13 -19.67 -21.97
N GLU A 243 -0.31 -20.88 -21.44
CA GLU A 243 0.10 -22.13 -22.07
C GLU A 243 -0.50 -22.28 -23.47
N HIS A 244 -1.82 -22.07 -23.61
CA HIS A 244 -2.53 -22.27 -24.89
C HIS A 244 -2.40 -21.09 -25.87
N ARG A 245 -1.83 -19.96 -25.45
CA ARG A 245 -1.47 -18.86 -26.37
C ARG A 245 -0.11 -19.05 -27.02
N GLN A 246 0.74 -19.92 -26.48
CA GLN A 246 2.03 -20.26 -27.09
C GLN A 246 1.90 -21.37 -28.13
N GLU A 247 0.77 -22.09 -28.14
CA GLU A 247 0.48 -23.21 -29.05
C GLU A 247 -0.28 -22.80 -30.32
N ALA A 248 -0.74 -21.54 -30.40
CA ALA A 248 -1.50 -20.97 -31.51
C ALA A 248 -0.67 -19.95 -32.30
#